data_AF-A0AAW2XTM3-F1
#
_entry.id   AF-A0AAW2XTM3-F1
#
_cell.length_a   1.000
_cell.length_b   1.000
_cell.length_c   1.000
_cell.angle_alpha   90.00
_cell.angle_beta   90.00
_cell.angle_gamma   90.00
#
_symmetry.space_group_name_H-M   'P 1'
#
loop_
_entity.id
_entity.type
_entity.pdbx_description
1 polymer ?
#
loop_
_entity_poly.entity_id
_entity_poly.type
_entity_poly.pdbx_seq_one_letter_code
_entity_poly.pdbx_strand_id
1 'polypeptide(L)'
;MGCPICMDNTQAFYLQHGRKACYFDCHRQFLKAGHPYRRNKKAFTKGRVEKNEVPPRANGEEVWHSVHYFKSGIEEPLSYPPGYGTEHKWTKEVYFGISRIGPQT
;
A
#
# COMPACT_ATOMS: atom_id res chain seq x y z
N MET A 1 -4.87 -0.89 3.62
CA MET A 1 -4.65 0.04 2.48
C MET A 1 -3.22 -0.14 2.01
N GLY A 2 -3.07 -1.11 1.11
CA GLY A 2 -1.79 -1.54 0.55
C GLY A 2 -1.26 -0.56 -0.49
N CYS A 3 -0.11 -0.90 -1.04
CA CYS A 3 0.57 -0.14 -2.09
C CYS A 3 -0.42 0.32 -3.18
N PRO A 4 -0.47 1.61 -3.58
CA PRO A 4 -1.42 2.12 -4.58
C PRO A 4 -1.25 1.47 -5.97
N ILE A 5 -0.15 0.76 -6.18
CA ILE A 5 0.13 0.00 -7.41
C ILE A 5 -0.49 -1.40 -7.35
N CYS A 6 -0.47 -2.03 -6.18
CA CYS A 6 -0.91 -3.42 -5.99
C CYS A 6 -2.31 -3.51 -5.40
N MET A 7 -2.79 -2.44 -4.76
CA MET A 7 -4.00 -2.41 -3.95
C MET A 7 -4.04 -3.59 -2.96
N ASP A 8 -4.98 -4.51 -3.12
CA ASP A 8 -5.13 -5.71 -2.29
C ASP A 8 -4.25 -6.88 -2.74
N ASN A 9 -3.66 -6.82 -3.94
CA ASN A 9 -2.74 -7.82 -4.48
C ASN A 9 -1.32 -7.74 -3.87
N THR A 10 -1.20 -7.21 -2.65
CA THR A 10 0.09 -7.19 -1.93
C THR A 10 0.36 -8.54 -1.27
N GLN A 11 1.62 -8.95 -1.27
CA GLN A 11 2.09 -10.13 -0.51
C GLN A 11 2.39 -9.78 0.96
N ALA A 12 1.82 -8.69 1.47
CA ALA A 12 2.08 -8.18 2.81
C ALA A 12 1.58 -9.18 3.86
N PHE A 13 2.30 -9.28 4.98
CA PHE A 13 1.97 -10.20 6.06
C PHE A 13 2.08 -9.50 7.41
N TYR A 14 1.38 -10.01 8.43
CA TYR A 14 1.49 -9.48 9.78
C TYR A 14 2.61 -10.17 10.56
N LEU A 15 3.43 -9.39 11.27
CA LEU A 15 4.40 -9.92 12.21
C LEU A 15 3.69 -10.58 13.40
N GLN A 16 4.00 -11.84 13.68
CA GLN A 16 3.33 -12.63 14.72
C GLN A 16 3.33 -11.95 16.10
N HIS A 17 4.48 -11.37 16.50
CA HIS A 17 4.63 -10.73 17.81
C HIS A 17 4.44 -9.21 17.78
N GLY A 18 4.48 -8.59 16.60
CA GLY A 18 4.40 -7.14 16.45
C GLY A 18 3.00 -6.61 16.15
N ARG A 19 2.08 -7.47 15.66
CA ARG A 19 0.75 -7.10 15.12
C ARG A 19 0.80 -5.97 14.09
N LYS A 20 1.97 -5.75 13.48
CA LYS A 20 2.21 -4.74 12.43
C LYS A 20 2.28 -5.44 11.08
N ALA A 21 1.70 -4.81 10.06
CA ALA A 21 1.87 -5.24 8.68
C ALA A 21 3.34 -5.04 8.26
N CYS A 22 3.87 -6.01 7.52
CA CYS A 22 5.21 -6.06 7.00
C CYS A 22 5.16 -6.25 5.49
N TYR A 23 5.92 -5.42 4.78
CA TYR A 23 6.07 -5.45 3.33
C TYR A 23 7.46 -5.93 2.91
N PHE A 24 8.22 -6.48 3.86
CA PHE A 24 9.54 -7.04 3.59
C PHE A 24 9.41 -8.12 2.52
N ASP A 25 10.34 -8.13 1.57
CA ASP A 25 10.41 -9.09 0.46
C ASP A 25 9.26 -9.05 -0.57
N CYS A 26 8.16 -8.34 -0.30
CA CYS A 26 6.98 -8.28 -1.17
C CYS A 26 7.27 -7.62 -2.53
N HIS A 27 8.28 -6.75 -2.59
CA HIS A 27 8.63 -6.00 -3.80
C HIS A 27 9.49 -6.81 -4.78
N ARG A 28 10.00 -8.00 -4.40
CA ARG A 28 10.82 -8.82 -5.31
C ARG A 28 10.06 -9.29 -6.55
N GLN A 29 8.73 -9.35 -6.49
CA GLN A 29 7.87 -9.67 -7.63
C GLN A 29 7.99 -8.66 -8.79
N PHE A 30 8.38 -7.41 -8.51
CA PHE A 30 8.57 -6.36 -9.54
C PHE A 30 9.88 -6.49 -10.33
N LEU A 31 10.80 -7.34 -9.87
CA LEU A 31 12.04 -7.60 -10.59
C LEU A 31 11.77 -8.49 -11.80
N LYS A 32 12.55 -8.33 -12.89
CA LYS A 32 12.47 -9.22 -14.06
C LYS A 32 12.63 -10.69 -13.66
N ALA A 33 11.95 -11.62 -14.33
CA ALA A 33 11.94 -13.05 -13.97
C ALA A 33 13.33 -13.69 -13.81
N GLY A 34 14.32 -13.23 -14.58
CA GLY A 34 15.71 -13.71 -14.51
C GLY A 34 16.59 -13.02 -13.46
N HIS A 35 16.07 -12.06 -12.69
CA HIS A 35 16.89 -11.25 -11.81
C HIS A 35 17.48 -12.08 -10.65
N PRO A 36 18.80 -12.01 -10.35
CA PRO A 36 19.45 -12.85 -9.34
C PRO A 36 18.79 -12.77 -7.96
N TYR A 37 18.30 -11.59 -7.58
CA TYR A 37 17.61 -11.41 -6.30
C TYR A 37 16.33 -12.23 -6.19
N ARG A 38 15.63 -12.57 -7.28
CA ARG A 38 14.45 -13.46 -7.23
C ARG A 38 14.82 -14.87 -6.76
N ARG A 39 16.06 -15.30 -6.95
CA ARG A 39 16.56 -16.62 -6.53
C ARG A 39 17.41 -16.58 -5.26
N ASN A 40 17.71 -15.40 -4.72
CA ASN A 40 18.52 -15.25 -3.52
C ASN A 40 17.72 -15.66 -2.27
N LYS A 41 18.09 -16.80 -1.68
CA LYS A 41 17.46 -17.38 -0.48
C LYS A 41 18.08 -16.92 0.85
N LYS A 42 19.17 -16.15 0.79
CA LYS A 42 20.00 -15.76 1.95
C LYS A 42 19.80 -14.31 2.36
N ALA A 43 19.73 -13.38 1.40
CA ALA A 43 19.62 -11.95 1.68
C ALA A 43 18.18 -11.46 1.94
N PHE A 44 17.19 -12.31 1.67
CA PHE A 44 15.76 -12.02 1.82
C PHE A 44 15.10 -13.03 2.75
N THR A 45 13.78 -13.24 2.63
CA THR A 45 13.08 -14.28 3.41
C THR A 45 13.79 -15.61 3.22
N LYS A 46 14.23 -16.18 4.35
CA LYS A 46 15.08 -17.38 4.36
C LYS A 46 14.40 -18.51 3.58
N GLY A 47 15.12 -19.05 2.60
CA GLY A 47 14.64 -20.18 1.79
C GLY A 47 13.63 -19.82 0.69
N ARG A 48 13.17 -18.57 0.61
CA ARG A 48 12.15 -18.15 -0.36
C ARG A 48 12.75 -17.77 -1.72
N VAL A 49 12.15 -18.32 -2.78
CA VAL A 49 12.41 -17.94 -4.17
C VAL A 49 11.15 -17.26 -4.69
N GLU A 50 11.31 -16.07 -5.27
CA GLU A 50 10.20 -15.27 -5.75
C GLU A 50 9.83 -15.67 -7.18
N LYS A 51 8.71 -16.38 -7.32
CA LYS A 51 8.18 -16.93 -8.59
C LYS A 51 6.92 -16.22 -9.09
N ASN A 52 6.32 -15.34 -8.29
CA ASN A 52 5.05 -14.70 -8.63
C ASN A 52 5.22 -13.77 -9.82
N GLU A 53 4.20 -13.64 -10.67
CA GLU A 53 4.24 -12.62 -11.71
C GLU A 53 4.14 -11.21 -11.11
N VAL A 54 4.51 -10.21 -11.91
CA VAL A 54 4.30 -8.82 -11.50
C VAL A 54 2.79 -8.63 -11.32
N PRO A 55 2.31 -8.16 -10.16
CA PRO A 55 0.88 -7.96 -9.96
C PRO A 55 0.36 -6.93 -10.97
N PRO A 56 -0.88 -7.09 -11.45
CA PRO A 56 -1.50 -6.12 -12.34
C PRO A 56 -1.51 -4.76 -11.65
N ARG A 57 -1.16 -3.72 -12.41
CA ARG A 57 -1.25 -2.35 -11.92
C ARG A 57 -2.71 -1.93 -11.97
N ALA A 58 -3.24 -1.49 -10.84
CA ALA A 58 -4.54 -0.85 -10.82
C ALA A 58 -4.48 0.44 -11.66
N ASN A 59 -5.50 0.66 -12.48
CA ASN A 59 -5.67 1.92 -13.19
C ASN A 59 -6.26 2.99 -12.25
N GLY A 60 -6.28 4.25 -12.69
CA GLY A 60 -6.75 5.36 -11.85
C GLY A 60 -8.22 5.24 -11.43
N GLU A 61 -9.07 4.62 -12.25
CA GLU A 61 -10.49 4.41 -11.97
C GLU A 61 -10.70 3.29 -10.94
N GLU A 62 -9.96 2.19 -11.03
CA GLU A 62 -9.97 1.11 -10.04
C GLU A 62 -9.50 1.61 -8.68
N VAL A 63 -8.41 2.40 -8.67
CA VAL A 63 -7.94 3.06 -7.45
C VAL A 63 -9.03 4.01 -6.93
N TRP A 64 -9.65 4.82 -7.79
CA TRP A 64 -10.72 5.72 -7.40
C TRP A 64 -11.90 4.97 -6.77
N HIS A 65 -12.44 3.93 -7.42
CA HIS A 65 -13.51 3.10 -6.88
C HIS A 65 -13.14 2.47 -5.52
N SER A 66 -11.88 2.08 -5.32
CA SER A 66 -11.46 1.53 -4.04
C SER A 66 -11.35 2.58 -2.92
N VAL A 67 -11.07 3.85 -3.25
CA VAL A 67 -10.79 4.89 -2.26
C VAL A 67 -11.84 6.01 -2.15
N HIS A 68 -12.79 6.09 -3.08
CA HIS A 68 -13.76 7.20 -3.16
C HIS A 68 -14.66 7.31 -1.91
N TYR A 69 -14.82 6.23 -1.16
CA TYR A 69 -15.62 6.20 0.06
C TYR A 69 -14.86 6.76 1.28
N PHE A 70 -13.54 6.93 1.19
CA PHE A 70 -12.77 7.58 2.25
C PHE A 70 -12.90 9.10 2.09
N LYS A 71 -13.07 9.78 3.22
CA LYS A 71 -13.06 11.24 3.26
C LYS A 71 -11.76 11.75 2.62
N SER A 72 -11.81 12.90 1.98
CA SER A 72 -10.65 13.60 1.44
C SER A 72 -10.24 14.73 2.39
N GLY A 73 -8.94 14.89 2.65
CA GLY A 73 -8.42 15.93 3.55
C GLY A 73 -8.51 17.33 2.97
N ILE A 74 -9.08 17.46 1.76
CA ILE A 74 -9.31 18.70 1.03
C ILE A 74 -10.68 19.29 1.40
N GLU A 75 -11.65 18.46 1.78
CA GLU A 75 -13.03 18.87 2.06
C GLU A 75 -13.26 19.23 3.54
N GLU A 76 -12.49 18.62 4.46
CA GLU A 76 -12.55 18.94 5.90
C GLU A 76 -11.19 19.51 6.37
N PRO A 77 -11.11 20.81 6.70
CA PRO A 77 -9.89 21.43 7.19
C PRO A 77 -9.52 20.85 8.56
N LEU A 78 -8.58 19.90 8.58
CA LEU A 78 -7.77 19.48 9.74
C LEU A 78 -8.51 19.42 11.10
N SER A 79 -9.73 18.87 11.15
CA SER A 79 -10.33 18.54 12.44
C SER A 79 -9.67 17.29 13.01
N TYR A 80 -9.41 17.28 14.31
CA TYR A 80 -8.94 16.07 14.98
C TYR A 80 -9.97 14.93 14.81
N PRO A 81 -9.52 13.70 14.49
CA PRO A 81 -10.43 12.58 14.36
C PRO A 81 -11.15 12.27 15.68
N PRO A 82 -12.38 11.73 15.64
CA PRO A 82 -13.10 11.31 16.83
C PRO A 82 -12.22 10.43 17.72
N GLY A 83 -12.20 10.68 19.04
CA GLY A 83 -11.36 9.93 19.97
C GLY A 83 -9.91 10.43 20.11
N TYR A 84 -9.52 11.52 19.44
CA TYR A 84 -8.22 12.16 19.65
C TYR A 84 -8.07 12.70 21.08
N GLY A 85 -6.97 12.35 21.74
CA GLY A 85 -6.64 12.79 23.10
C GLY A 85 -7.23 11.93 24.21
N THR A 86 -8.24 11.11 23.91
CA THR A 86 -8.85 10.16 24.85
C THR A 86 -8.48 8.72 24.52
N GLU A 87 -8.88 8.23 23.35
CA GLU A 87 -8.69 6.84 22.92
C GLU A 87 -7.37 6.66 22.17
N HIS A 88 -6.96 7.68 21.40
CA HIS A 88 -5.72 7.65 20.63
C HIS A 88 -5.11 9.02 20.38
N LYS A 89 -3.88 9.04 19.86
CA LYS A 89 -3.15 10.28 19.50
C LYS A 89 -2.96 10.49 17.99
N TRP A 90 -3.69 9.75 17.15
CA TRP A 90 -3.62 9.91 15.70
C TRP A 90 -4.22 11.26 15.29
N THR A 91 -3.47 12.09 14.58
CA THR A 91 -3.89 13.45 14.17
C THR A 91 -4.43 13.52 12.74
N LYS A 92 -4.37 12.42 12.00
CA LYS A 92 -4.80 12.33 10.61
C LYS A 92 -5.56 11.04 10.40
N GLU A 93 -6.71 11.13 9.75
CA GLU A 93 -7.29 10.01 9.05
C GLU A 93 -6.50 9.79 7.75
N VAL A 94 -6.45 8.57 7.23
CA VAL A 94 -5.62 8.28 6.04
C VAL A 94 -6.31 8.84 4.80
N TYR A 95 -5.93 10.06 4.44
CA TYR A 95 -6.40 10.76 3.24
C TYR A 95 -5.52 10.42 2.04
N PHE A 96 -6.06 9.74 1.02
CA PHE A 96 -5.38 9.54 -0.25
C PHE A 96 -5.74 10.70 -1.21
N GLY A 97 -4.80 11.61 -1.43
CA GLY A 97 -4.94 12.71 -2.39
C GLY A 97 -4.74 12.22 -3.82
N ILE A 98 -5.84 12.05 -4.55
CA ILE A 98 -5.84 11.86 -6.01
C ILE A 98 -5.97 13.25 -6.64
N SER A 99 -4.89 13.77 -7.21
CA SER A 99 -4.97 15.00 -8.01
C SER A 99 -5.74 14.70 -9.30
N ARG A 100 -6.91 15.32 -9.49
CA ARG A 100 -7.56 15.35 -10.82
C ARG A 100 -6.62 16.09 -11.77
N ILE A 101 -5.94 15.36 -12.66
CA ILE A 101 -5.37 15.97 -13.86
C ILE A 101 -6.55 16.06 -14.84
N GLY A 102 -7.24 17.19 -14.82
CA GLY A 102 -8.20 17.53 -15.87
C GLY A 102 -7.48 17.78 -17.20
N PRO A 103 -8.16 17.60 -18.34
CA PRO A 103 -7.59 17.98 -19.63
C PRO A 103 -7.26 19.47 -19.62
N GLN A 104 -6.05 19.83 -20.04
CA GLN A 104 -5.73 21.20 -20.39
C GLN A 104 -6.41 21.49 -21.73
N THR A 105 -7.53 22.21 -21.66
CA THR A 105 -8.10 22.95 -22.79
C THR A 105 -7.93 24.43 -22.53
#